data_AF-A0AAD5TAK4-F1
#
_entry.id   AF-A0AAD5TAK4-F1
#
_cell.length_a   1.000
_cell.length_b   1.000
_cell.length_c   1.000
_cell.angle_alpha   90.00
_cell.angle_beta   90.00
_cell.angle_gamma   90.00
#
_symmetry.space_group_name_H-M   'P 1'
#
loop_
_entity.id
_entity.type
_entity.pdbx_description
1 polymer ?
#
loop_
_entity_poly.entity_id
_entity_poly.type
_entity_poly.pdbx_seq_one_letter_code
_entity_poly.pdbx_strand_id
1 'polypeptide(L)' 'MESADEAQAAIDALNEQDLDGRTIRVNVAQERSGGDRPPRDFGNAPRGGGGGYRG' A
#
# COMPACT_ATOMS: atom_id res chain seq x y z
N MET A 1 26.38 13.19 -0.59
CA MET A 1 25.84 13.04 0.77
C MET A 1 24.35 13.15 0.60
N GLU A 2 23.65 12.03 0.71
CA GLU A 2 22.18 12.00 0.74
C GLU A 2 21.76 12.67 2.06
N SER A 3 21.42 13.95 2.00
CA SER A 3 21.14 14.75 3.19
C SER A 3 19.64 14.85 3.39
N ALA A 4 19.16 14.76 4.64
CA ALA A 4 17.73 14.87 4.95
C ALA A 4 17.12 16.19 4.42
N ASP A 5 17.92 17.25 4.36
CA ASP A 5 17.53 18.55 3.82
C ASP A 5 17.26 18.50 2.30
N GLU A 6 18.08 17.77 1.54
CA GLU A 6 17.87 17.59 0.10
C GLU A 6 16.62 16.76 -0.18
N ALA A 7 16.37 15.74 0.65
CA ALA A 7 15.15 14.93 0.57
C ALA A 7 13.89 15.76 0.87
N GLN A 8 13.93 16.64 1.88
CA GLN A 8 12.80 17.52 2.22
C GLN A 8 12.53 18.53 1.10
N ALA A 9 13.57 19.16 0.55
CA ALA A 9 13.43 20.09 -0.57
C ALA A 9 12.81 19.41 -1.82
N ALA A 10 13.19 18.16 -2.09
CA ALA A 10 12.61 17.38 -3.19
C ALA A 10 11.14 17.03 -2.93
N ILE A 11 10.77 16.68 -1.69
CA ILE A 11 9.38 16.42 -1.30
C ILE A 11 8.53 17.67 -1.53
N ASP A 12 8.96 18.83 -1.04
CA ASP A 12 8.21 20.08 -1.14
C ASP A 12 8.02 20.52 -2.59
N ALA A 13 9.01 20.29 -3.44
CA ALA A 13 8.95 20.63 -4.87
C ALA A 13 8.02 19.70 -5.67
N LEU A 14 7.94 18.41 -5.32
CA LEU A 14 7.27 17.38 -6.11
C LEU A 14 5.89 16.97 -5.57
N ASN A 15 5.60 17.27 -4.31
CA ASN A 15 4.30 17.01 -3.73
C ASN A 15 3.23 17.87 -4.44
N GLU A 16 2.11 17.24 -4.81
CA GLU A 16 0.99 17.85 -5.54
C GLU A 16 1.29 18.26 -6.99
N GLN A 17 2.38 17.77 -7.59
CA GLN A 17 2.59 17.93 -9.02
C GLN A 17 1.66 17.04 -9.84
N ASP A 18 1.29 17.51 -11.02
CA ASP A 18 0.56 16.70 -12.01
C ASP A 18 1.53 15.81 -12.78
N LEU A 19 1.34 14.50 -12.66
CA LEU A 19 2.12 13.49 -13.36
C LEU A 19 1.14 12.56 -14.11
N ASP A 20 1.26 12.50 -15.43
CA ASP A 20 0.34 11.77 -16.31
C ASP A 20 -1.14 12.12 -16.13
N GLY A 21 -1.44 13.40 -15.85
CA GLY A 21 -2.80 13.90 -15.61
C GLY A 21 -3.38 13.52 -14.24
N ARG A 22 -2.55 13.00 -13.33
CA ARG A 22 -2.91 12.74 -11.94
C ARG A 22 -1.98 13.51 -11.00
N THR A 23 -2.57 14.24 -10.07
CA THR A 23 -1.84 14.86 -8.98
C THR A 23 -1.21 13.78 -8.09
N ILE A 24 0.12 13.79 -7.97
CA ILE A 24 0.88 12.85 -7.15
C ILE A 24 1.13 13.42 -5.75
N ARG A 25 1.28 12.54 -4.77
CA ARG A 25 1.70 12.91 -3.41
C ARG A 25 3.07 12.28 -3.13
N VAL A 26 3.98 13.11 -2.63
CA VAL A 26 5.33 12.70 -2.26
C VAL A 26 5.49 13.00 -0.77
N ASN A 27 5.94 12.01 0.00
CA ASN A 27 6.12 12.13 1.44
C ASN A 27 7.29 11.27 1.90
N VAL A 28 7.80 11.54 3.11
CA VAL A 28 8.82 10.71 3.73
C VAL A 28 8.30 9.28 3.86
N ALA A 29 9.10 8.32 3.39
CA ALA A 29 8.77 6.91 3.48
C ALA A 29 8.73 6.48 4.94
N GLN A 30 7.54 6.12 5.42
CA GLN A 30 7.38 5.49 6.71
C GLN A 30 7.65 4.00 6.55
N GLU A 31 8.15 3.35 7.61
CA GLU A 31 8.21 1.89 7.64
C GLU A 31 6.84 1.33 7.27
N ARG A 32 6.82 0.39 6.32
CA ARG A 32 5.59 -0.33 6.02
C ARG A 32 5.23 -1.09 7.27
N SER A 33 4.15 -0.69 7.93
CA SER A 33 3.54 -1.38 9.07
C SER A 33 3.07 -2.77 8.61
N GLY A 34 4.02 -3.70 8.49
CA GLY A 34 3.79 -5.13 8.37
C GLY A 34 3.48 -5.78 9.72
N GLY A 35 3.09 -4.98 10.72
CA GLY A 35 3.06 -5.39 12.13
C GLY A 35 1.75 -5.97 12.66
N ASP A 36 0.57 -5.50 12.21
CA ASP A 36 -0.67 -5.80 12.96
C ASP A 36 -1.85 -6.19 12.08
N ARG A 37 -1.62 -6.49 10.80
CA ARG A 37 -2.68 -7.13 10.01
C ARG A 37 -2.63 -8.61 10.31
N PRO A 38 -3.59 -9.16 11.09
CA PRO A 38 -3.61 -10.59 11.31
C PRO A 38 -3.58 -11.30 9.95
N PRO A 39 -2.85 -12.42 9.82
CA PRO A 39 -2.86 -13.22 8.61
C PRO A 39 -4.31 -13.38 8.15
N ARG A 40 -4.58 -13.10 6.87
CA ARG A 40 -5.86 -13.47 6.27
C ARG A 40 -5.92 -14.98 6.30
N ASP A 41 -6.60 -15.52 7.30
CA ASP A 41 -6.84 -16.93 7.44
C ASP A 41 -7.79 -17.36 6.32
N PHE A 42 -7.22 -17.75 5.19
CA PHE A 42 -7.94 -18.47 4.13
C PHE A 42 -8.13 -19.96 4.50
N GLY A 43 -7.90 -20.34 5.77
CA GLY A 43 -7.79 -21.71 6.24
C GLY A 43 -8.93 -22.19 7.16
N ASN A 44 -9.84 -21.31 7.60
CA ASN A 44 -10.91 -21.64 8.54
C ASN A 44 -12.22 -20.92 8.17
N ALA A 45 -12.76 -21.26 7.01
CA ALA A 45 -14.19 -21.17 6.78
C ALA A 45 -14.81 -22.53 7.11
N PRO A 46 -15.59 -22.69 8.19
CA PRO A 46 -16.39 -23.88 8.39
C PRO A 46 -17.52 -23.88 7.35
N ARG A 47 -17.49 -24.85 6.44
CA ARG A 47 -18.63 -25.35 5.64
C ARG A 47 -19.63 -24.29 5.12
N GLY A 48 -19.34 -23.75 3.95
CA GLY A 48 -20.37 -23.25 3.03
C GLY A 48 -20.51 -24.22 1.87
N GLY A 49 -21.43 -25.19 1.99
CA GLY A 49 -21.71 -26.17 0.94
C GLY A 49 -22.13 -25.49 -0.36
N GLY A 50 -21.40 -25.75 -1.44
CA GLY A 50 -21.63 -25.13 -2.74
C GLY A 50 -21.39 -26.10 -3.88
N GLY A 51 -22.37 -26.99 -4.10
CA GLY A 51 -22.79 -27.49 -5.41
C GLY A 51 -21.72 -28.06 -6.35
N GLY A 52 -21.35 -29.32 -6.14
CA GLY A 52 -20.66 -30.15 -7.13
C GLY A 52 -21.62 -31.14 -7.77
N TYR A 53 -22.11 -30.78 -8.94
CA TYR A 53 -22.88 -31.55 -9.93
C TYR A 53 -22.30 -32.97 -10.13
N ARG A 54 -23.08 -34.00 -9.79
CA ARG A 54 -22.95 -35.36 -10.33
C ARG A 54 -24.28 -35.75 -10.98
N GLY A 55 -24.22 -35.90 -12.30
CA GLY A 55 -25.27 -36.37 -13.20
C GLY A 55 -24.71 -36.38 -14.60
#